data_AF-A0A941LP60-F1
#
_entry.id   AF-A0A941LP60-F1
#
_cell.length_a   1.000
_cell.length_b   1.000
_cell.length_c   1.000
_cell.angle_alpha   90.00
_cell.angle_beta   90.00
_cell.angle_gamma   90.00
#
_symmetry.space_group_name_H-M   'P 1'
#
loop_
_entity.id
_entity.type
_entity.pdbx_description
1 polymer ?
#
loop_
_entity_poly.entity_id
_entity_poly.type
_entity_poly.pdbx_seq_one_letter_code
_entity_poly.pdbx_strand_id
1 'polypeptide(L)'
;MTRACSCETDVNQSQVKQTPGRAEQTGMIVPTVTERAKSLASMAGTILGWDKHDLSAQEKAVRRYILAQYPLQGRAPTVLDISLTLSLTPDDTKSILQRLHAWDMLGLEPESSKIRLAYPFSSVPTPHVVKFDQWSEAKPVYAPCAIDALGMVFMLHRDLSIGSSCASCAKPIAITVRDQSIVAHSPSDTVVRAGMIQDGPAAASACPAINFFCSVGHAEQWLQSQPNAIGSVVSLGEALYIGKAIFEPLLATRVYAEPDAAESHDAGRSASRAVAGTSVAGLIAAFLASLCCIGPLVFAALGVGVGATGTLVGTAGFLKALLPYRPWFIGLTLLLLGMSFYYAYRKPSSACAAEAGCAARSASGLNRKRLWLIAALALLVVLAPYWLAL
;
A
#
# COMPACT_ATOMS: atom_id res chain seq x y z
N MET A 1 16.59 -68.26 30.44
CA MET A 1 17.13 -67.23 31.35
C MET A 1 16.13 -66.09 31.42
N THR A 2 15.29 -66.18 32.43
CA THR A 2 14.17 -65.30 32.76
C THR A 2 14.67 -64.27 33.77
N ARG A 3 14.32 -62.99 33.62
CA ARG A 3 14.10 -62.08 34.76
C ARG A 3 13.14 -60.97 34.33
N ALA A 4 11.90 -61.13 34.79
CA ALA A 4 10.98 -60.04 35.09
C ALA A 4 11.40 -59.36 36.41
N CYS A 5 11.00 -58.11 36.61
CA CYS A 5 10.25 -57.69 37.81
C CYS A 5 9.75 -56.24 37.71
N SER A 6 8.47 -56.10 38.03
CA SER A 6 7.70 -54.87 38.30
C SER A 6 7.88 -54.39 39.76
N CYS A 7 7.51 -53.12 40.01
CA CYS A 7 6.68 -52.56 41.12
C CYS A 7 7.05 -51.06 41.32
N GLU A 8 6.15 -50.06 41.23
CA GLU A 8 5.07 -49.64 42.16
C GLU A 8 5.65 -49.21 43.54
N THR A 9 5.38 -48.05 44.18
CA THR A 9 4.32 -47.03 44.11
C THR A 9 4.73 -45.78 44.94
N ASP A 10 3.84 -44.78 44.99
CA ASP A 10 3.68 -43.67 45.95
C ASP A 10 4.22 -42.28 45.54
N VAL A 11 3.34 -41.40 45.01
CA VAL A 11 2.36 -40.54 45.71
C VAL A 11 3.04 -39.33 46.36
N ASN A 12 2.93 -38.17 45.71
CA ASN A 12 2.44 -36.98 46.39
C ASN A 12 1.81 -35.99 45.40
N GLN A 13 0.50 -36.16 45.18
CA GLN A 13 -0.37 -35.07 44.80
C GLN A 13 -0.47 -34.11 45.99
N SER A 14 0.22 -32.97 45.90
CA SER A 14 -0.15 -31.79 46.67
C SER A 14 -0.55 -30.69 45.71
N GLN A 15 -1.86 -30.44 45.73
CA GLN A 15 -2.57 -29.41 45.03
C GLN A 15 -1.88 -28.04 45.13
N VAL A 16 -1.56 -27.43 43.99
CA VAL A 16 -1.57 -25.97 43.90
C VAL A 16 -2.82 -25.57 43.12
N LYS A 17 -3.78 -25.08 43.89
CA LYS A 17 -5.04 -24.45 43.50
C LYS A 17 -4.97 -23.79 42.12
N GLN A 18 -5.82 -24.29 41.22
CA GLN A 18 -6.39 -23.47 40.16
C GLN A 18 -7.07 -22.27 40.83
N THR A 19 -6.46 -21.11 40.68
CA THR A 19 -7.10 -19.82 40.90
C THR A 19 -7.54 -19.34 39.52
N PRO A 20 -8.83 -19.05 39.25
CA PRO A 20 -9.25 -18.49 37.98
C PRO A 20 -8.81 -17.02 37.96
N GLY A 21 -7.56 -16.80 37.59
CA GLY A 21 -6.90 -15.50 37.60
C GLY A 21 -6.65 -15.02 36.19
N ARG A 22 -7.65 -14.31 35.64
CA ARG A 22 -7.53 -13.23 34.65
C ARG A 22 -6.74 -13.60 33.39
N ALA A 23 -7.45 -13.92 32.31
CA ALA A 23 -6.97 -13.67 30.96
C ALA A 23 -6.45 -12.22 30.92
N GLU A 24 -5.13 -12.07 30.91
CA GLU A 24 -4.49 -10.78 30.75
C GLU A 24 -4.74 -10.37 29.30
N GLN A 25 -5.82 -9.60 29.10
CA GLN A 25 -6.02 -8.82 27.89
C GLN A 25 -4.85 -7.84 27.80
N THR A 26 -3.71 -8.31 27.29
CA THR A 26 -2.71 -7.46 26.69
C THR A 26 -3.43 -6.78 25.53
N GLY A 27 -3.79 -5.52 25.74
CA GLY A 27 -4.52 -4.73 24.76
C GLY A 27 -3.78 -4.79 23.43
N MET A 28 -4.51 -5.08 22.36
CA MET A 28 -3.99 -5.03 21.00
C MET A 28 -3.31 -3.68 20.76
N ILE A 29 -2.01 -3.68 20.44
CA ILE A 29 -1.26 -2.46 20.18
C ILE A 29 -1.32 -2.19 18.68
N VAL A 30 -2.01 -1.11 18.33
CA VAL A 30 -2.15 -0.62 16.95
C VAL A 30 -1.07 0.44 16.65
N PRO A 31 -0.85 0.81 15.38
CA PRO A 31 0.00 1.95 15.03
C PRO A 31 -0.48 3.23 15.74
N THR A 32 0.36 3.75 16.63
CA THR A 32 0.03 4.92 17.45
C THR A 32 0.66 6.17 16.86
N VAL A 33 -0.18 7.12 16.47
CA VAL A 33 0.25 8.39 15.90
C VAL A 33 0.48 9.40 17.02
N THR A 34 1.73 9.80 17.24
CA THR A 34 2.11 10.91 18.12
C THR A 34 2.96 11.92 17.35
N GLU A 35 3.06 13.16 17.81
CA GLU A 35 3.96 14.16 17.18
C GLU A 35 5.42 13.70 17.17
N ARG A 36 5.85 13.00 18.23
CA ARG A 36 7.15 12.36 18.30
C ARG A 36 7.33 11.30 17.21
N ALA A 37 6.34 10.41 17.03
CA ALA A 37 6.39 9.36 16.02
C ALA A 37 6.37 9.94 14.59
N LYS A 38 5.58 10.99 14.34
CA LYS A 38 5.59 11.73 13.06
C LYS A 38 6.95 12.36 12.80
N SER A 39 7.54 13.02 13.79
CA SER A 39 8.87 13.64 13.68
C SER A 39 9.95 12.61 13.35
N LEU A 40 9.96 11.46 14.05
CA LEU A 40 10.89 10.37 13.78
C LEU A 40 10.67 9.73 12.39
N ALA A 41 9.42 9.55 11.95
CA ALA A 41 9.12 9.06 10.61
C ALA A 41 9.57 10.05 9.53
N SER A 42 9.37 11.35 9.73
CA SER A 42 9.85 12.41 8.82
C SER A 42 11.38 12.48 8.78
N MET A 43 12.03 12.28 9.92
CA MET A 43 13.49 12.18 10.01
C MET A 43 13.99 10.97 9.23
N ALA A 44 13.37 9.80 9.40
CA ALA A 44 13.69 8.59 8.66
C ALA A 44 13.53 8.79 7.13
N GLY A 45 12.44 9.45 6.70
CA GLY A 45 12.25 9.81 5.30
C GLY A 45 13.37 10.69 4.75
N THR A 46 13.82 11.69 5.52
CA THR A 46 14.94 12.55 5.15
C THR A 46 16.27 11.79 5.03
N ILE A 47 16.54 10.88 5.97
CA ILE A 47 17.76 10.06 6.02
C ILE A 47 17.80 9.10 4.84
N LEU A 48 16.70 8.38 4.59
CA LEU A 48 16.60 7.42 3.50
C LEU A 48 16.61 8.13 2.14
N GLY A 49 15.94 9.28 2.03
CA GLY A 49 15.94 10.13 0.83
C GLY A 49 15.39 9.45 -0.43
N TRP A 50 14.69 8.32 -0.30
CA TRP A 50 14.27 7.51 -1.44
C TRP A 50 13.31 8.23 -2.38
N ASP A 51 12.53 9.18 -1.87
CA ASP A 51 11.59 10.02 -2.60
C ASP A 51 12.27 11.07 -3.50
N LYS A 52 13.55 11.36 -3.25
CA LYS A 52 14.35 12.30 -4.07
C LYS A 52 14.83 11.70 -5.39
N HIS A 53 14.66 10.39 -5.58
CA HIS A 53 15.13 9.66 -6.74
C HIS A 53 13.96 9.13 -7.55
N ASP A 54 13.82 9.58 -8.81
CA ASP A 54 12.86 8.98 -9.73
C ASP A 54 13.50 7.77 -10.44
N LEU A 55 13.07 6.58 -10.03
CA LEU A 55 13.55 5.33 -10.60
C LEU A 55 12.89 5.10 -11.96
N SER A 56 13.68 4.64 -12.93
CA SER A 56 13.16 4.07 -14.18
C SER A 56 12.24 2.88 -13.90
N ALA A 57 11.42 2.51 -14.90
CA ALA A 57 10.55 1.34 -14.81
C ALA A 57 11.34 0.05 -14.48
N GLN A 58 12.54 -0.11 -15.07
CA GLN A 58 13.42 -1.24 -14.80
C GLN A 58 13.97 -1.24 -13.37
N GLU A 59 14.42 -0.09 -12.86
CA GLU A 59 14.87 0.02 -11.46
C GLU A 59 13.75 -0.26 -10.46
N LYS A 60 12.54 0.24 -10.73
CA LYS A 60 11.33 -0.05 -9.94
C LYS A 60 11.04 -1.56 -9.96
N ALA A 61 11.11 -2.20 -11.13
CA ALA A 61 10.91 -3.64 -11.28
C ALA A 61 11.95 -4.46 -10.51
N VAL A 62 13.24 -4.14 -10.66
CA VAL A 62 14.34 -4.79 -9.94
C VAL A 62 14.16 -4.66 -8.43
N ARG A 63 13.90 -3.45 -7.92
CA ARG A 63 13.70 -3.22 -6.48
C ARG A 63 12.50 -4.01 -5.95
N ARG A 64 11.35 -3.97 -6.64
CA ARG A 64 10.15 -4.74 -6.24
C ARG A 64 10.41 -6.24 -6.26
N TYR A 65 11.09 -6.75 -7.28
CA TYR A 65 11.44 -8.16 -7.38
C TYR A 65 12.33 -8.62 -6.21
N ILE A 66 13.38 -7.85 -5.89
CA ILE A 66 14.25 -8.14 -4.74
C ILE A 66 13.44 -8.25 -3.44
N LEU A 67 12.59 -7.26 -3.16
CA LEU A 67 11.80 -7.22 -1.93
C LEU A 67 10.75 -8.34 -1.87
N ALA A 68 10.10 -8.67 -2.99
CA ALA A 68 9.09 -9.73 -3.04
C ALA A 68 9.69 -11.14 -2.91
N GLN A 69 10.89 -11.36 -3.46
CA GLN A 69 11.54 -12.67 -3.46
C GLN A 69 12.30 -12.98 -2.16
N TYR A 70 12.72 -11.95 -1.43
CA TYR A 70 13.48 -12.12 -0.19
C TYR A 70 12.84 -13.12 0.80
N PRO A 71 11.55 -12.97 1.19
CA PRO A 71 10.93 -13.93 2.11
C PRO A 71 10.76 -15.32 1.49
N LEU A 72 10.56 -15.44 0.18
CA LEU A 72 10.40 -16.74 -0.50
C LEU A 72 11.73 -17.52 -0.57
N GLN A 73 12.84 -16.80 -0.73
CA GLN A 73 14.17 -17.41 -0.84
C GLN A 73 14.87 -17.56 0.51
N GLY A 74 14.50 -16.74 1.51
CA GLY A 74 15.22 -16.58 2.77
C GLY A 74 16.58 -15.89 2.63
N ARG A 75 16.85 -15.34 1.44
CA ARG A 75 18.08 -14.64 1.06
C ARG A 75 17.78 -13.62 -0.02
N ALA A 76 18.70 -12.71 -0.27
CA ALA A 76 18.62 -11.87 -1.45
C ALA A 76 18.72 -12.70 -2.75
N PRO A 77 17.93 -12.37 -3.78
CA PRO A 77 18.13 -12.90 -5.13
C PRO A 77 19.51 -12.56 -5.68
N THR A 78 20.07 -13.45 -6.49
CA THR A 78 21.34 -13.22 -7.18
C THR A 78 21.15 -12.35 -8.41
N VAL A 79 22.24 -11.78 -8.95
CA VAL A 79 22.22 -11.08 -10.25
C VAL A 79 21.59 -11.94 -11.34
N LEU A 80 21.88 -13.25 -11.35
CA LEU A 80 21.33 -14.18 -12.33
C LEU A 80 19.82 -14.40 -12.14
N ASP A 81 19.36 -14.54 -10.89
CA ASP A 81 17.94 -14.68 -10.56
C ASP A 81 17.14 -13.46 -11.06
N ILE A 82 17.70 -12.26 -10.90
CA ILE A 82 17.09 -10.99 -11.30
C ILE A 82 17.12 -10.86 -12.83
N SER A 83 18.28 -11.10 -13.46
CA SER A 83 18.47 -10.90 -14.89
C SER A 83 17.59 -11.83 -15.71
N LEU A 84 17.49 -13.10 -15.31
CA LEU A 84 16.64 -14.10 -15.99
C LEU A 84 15.16 -13.76 -15.85
N THR A 85 14.71 -13.36 -14.67
CA THR A 85 13.27 -13.12 -14.41
C THR A 85 12.76 -11.84 -15.05
N LEU A 86 13.61 -10.81 -15.11
CA LEU A 86 13.24 -9.49 -15.63
C LEU A 86 13.71 -9.25 -17.07
N SER A 87 14.24 -10.29 -17.74
CA SER A 87 14.76 -10.21 -19.10
C SER A 87 15.82 -9.10 -19.29
N LEU A 88 16.69 -8.95 -18.29
CA LEU A 88 17.81 -8.00 -18.30
C LEU A 88 19.12 -8.74 -18.59
N THR A 89 20.13 -8.02 -19.09
CA THR A 89 21.49 -8.58 -19.10
C THR A 89 22.05 -8.60 -17.66
N PRO A 90 23.00 -9.50 -17.35
CA PRO A 90 23.69 -9.48 -16.06
C PRO A 90 24.38 -8.15 -15.77
N ASP A 91 24.91 -7.47 -16.80
CA ASP A 91 25.62 -6.21 -16.62
C ASP A 91 24.65 -5.04 -16.39
N ASP A 92 23.54 -4.96 -17.12
CA ASP A 92 22.47 -3.99 -16.83
C ASP A 92 21.92 -4.16 -15.41
N THR A 93 21.76 -5.42 -14.98
CA THR A 93 21.33 -5.75 -13.62
C THR A 93 22.33 -5.23 -12.59
N LYS A 94 23.63 -5.46 -12.78
CA LYS A 94 24.68 -4.93 -11.89
C LYS A 94 24.67 -3.41 -11.85
N SER A 95 24.52 -2.74 -12.99
CA SER A 95 24.45 -1.28 -13.06
C SER A 95 23.22 -0.71 -12.36
N ILE A 96 22.06 -1.39 -12.45
CA ILE A 96 20.88 -1.03 -11.65
C ILE A 96 21.16 -1.21 -10.16
N LEU A 97 21.73 -2.35 -9.74
CA LEU A 97 22.06 -2.60 -8.34
C LEU A 97 23.04 -1.56 -7.78
N GLN A 98 24.04 -1.14 -8.56
CA GLN A 98 24.98 -0.08 -8.18
C GLN A 98 24.30 1.28 -7.98
N ARG A 99 23.33 1.64 -8.83
CA ARG A 99 22.53 2.87 -8.66
C ARG A 99 21.67 2.82 -7.41
N LEU A 100 20.93 1.71 -7.21
CA LEU A 100 20.13 1.51 -6.00
C LEU A 100 21.00 1.52 -4.73
N HIS A 101 22.24 1.03 -4.83
CA HIS A 101 23.22 1.11 -3.76
C HIS A 101 23.65 2.55 -3.45
N ALA A 102 23.97 3.33 -4.48
CA ALA A 102 24.35 4.73 -4.34
C ALA A 102 23.25 5.60 -3.70
N TRP A 103 21.98 5.19 -3.83
CA TRP A 103 20.82 5.87 -3.25
C TRP A 103 20.33 5.26 -1.94
N ASP A 104 21.13 4.40 -1.29
CA ASP A 104 20.80 3.73 -0.02
C ASP A 104 19.42 3.02 -0.05
N MET A 105 18.99 2.54 -1.22
CA MET A 105 17.81 1.68 -1.35
C MET A 105 18.14 0.22 -1.09
N LEU A 106 19.41 -0.15 -1.29
CA LEU A 106 20.01 -1.43 -0.94
C LEU A 106 21.50 -1.26 -0.62
N GLY A 107 22.11 -2.26 0.01
CA GLY A 107 23.55 -2.31 0.28
C GLY A 107 24.17 -3.47 -0.46
N LEU A 108 25.24 -3.21 -1.23
CA LEU A 108 26.06 -4.25 -1.85
C LEU A 108 27.24 -4.61 -0.93
N GLU A 109 27.69 -5.86 -1.01
CA GLU A 109 28.95 -6.29 -0.40
C GLU A 109 30.13 -5.68 -1.17
N PRO A 110 31.17 -5.15 -0.48
CA PRO A 110 32.33 -4.57 -1.13
C PRO A 110 32.93 -5.53 -2.18
N GLU A 111 33.36 -4.98 -3.31
CA GLU A 111 34.03 -5.73 -4.38
C GLU A 111 33.17 -6.81 -5.07
N SER A 112 31.88 -6.90 -4.75
CA SER A 112 30.94 -7.81 -5.42
C SER A 112 29.61 -7.12 -5.76
N SER A 113 28.76 -7.79 -6.54
CA SER A 113 27.38 -7.35 -6.79
C SER A 113 26.36 -8.11 -5.93
N LYS A 114 26.82 -8.73 -4.83
CA LYS A 114 25.94 -9.45 -3.91
C LYS A 114 25.22 -8.46 -3.00
N ILE A 115 23.90 -8.61 -2.93
CA ILE A 115 23.06 -7.78 -2.05
C ILE A 115 23.28 -8.22 -0.60
N ARG A 116 23.83 -7.32 0.20
CA ARG A 116 24.05 -7.48 1.64
C ARG A 116 22.85 -6.98 2.45
N LEU A 117 22.13 -5.98 1.94
CA LEU A 117 21.00 -5.33 2.59
C LEU A 117 20.00 -4.88 1.52
N ALA A 118 18.70 -5.02 1.78
CA ALA A 118 17.65 -4.40 0.97
C ALA A 118 16.46 -4.14 1.90
N TYR A 119 16.33 -2.92 2.42
CA TYR A 119 15.38 -2.63 3.49
C TYR A 119 13.96 -3.09 3.15
N PRO A 120 13.28 -3.79 4.06
CA PRO A 120 13.64 -4.03 5.47
C PRO A 120 14.49 -5.29 5.74
N PHE A 121 15.07 -5.94 4.72
CA PHE A 121 15.78 -7.21 4.86
C PHE A 121 17.30 -7.07 4.96
N SER A 122 17.92 -7.94 5.76
CA SER A 122 19.37 -8.09 5.89
C SER A 122 19.83 -9.49 5.46
N SER A 123 20.89 -9.54 4.64
CA SER A 123 21.58 -10.80 4.29
C SER A 123 22.58 -11.20 5.37
N VAL A 124 22.90 -10.29 6.30
CA VAL A 124 23.74 -10.54 7.46
C VAL A 124 22.84 -10.89 8.65
N PRO A 125 23.09 -11.99 9.37
CA PRO A 125 22.34 -12.32 10.57
C PRO A 125 22.32 -11.16 11.58
N THR A 126 21.14 -10.89 12.11
CA THR A 126 20.92 -9.89 13.17
C THR A 126 20.13 -10.54 14.30
N PRO A 127 20.05 -9.89 15.49
CA PRO A 127 19.15 -10.34 16.54
C PRO A 127 17.68 -10.38 16.10
N HIS A 128 17.27 -9.55 15.14
CA HIS A 128 15.88 -9.37 14.72
C HIS A 128 15.50 -10.39 13.65
N VAL A 129 14.97 -11.53 14.07
CA VAL A 129 14.49 -12.61 13.19
C VAL A 129 12.99 -12.49 12.99
N VAL A 130 12.56 -12.38 11.75
CA VAL A 130 11.14 -12.30 11.36
C VAL A 130 10.72 -13.61 10.71
N LYS A 131 9.62 -14.18 11.20
CA LYS A 131 8.96 -15.38 10.64
C LYS A 131 7.57 -14.97 10.17
N PHE A 132 7.15 -15.47 9.01
CA PHE A 132 5.84 -15.18 8.44
C PHE A 132 4.86 -16.27 8.83
N ASP A 133 3.79 -15.88 9.51
CA ASP A 133 2.78 -16.80 10.00
C ASP A 133 1.79 -17.10 8.87
N GLN A 134 1.35 -18.36 8.76
CA GLN A 134 0.41 -18.81 7.73
C GLN A 134 0.88 -18.58 6.28
N TRP A 135 2.18 -18.43 6.05
CA TRP A 135 2.79 -18.34 4.72
C TRP A 135 3.83 -19.45 4.54
N SER A 136 3.37 -20.63 4.13
CA SER A 136 4.15 -21.88 4.09
C SER A 136 5.43 -21.82 3.26
N GLU A 137 5.43 -21.03 2.19
CA GLU A 137 6.53 -20.88 1.25
C GLU A 137 7.59 -19.90 1.75
N ALA A 138 7.23 -19.03 2.70
CA ALA A 138 8.14 -18.03 3.23
C ALA A 138 9.11 -18.65 4.22
N LYS A 139 10.36 -18.19 4.15
CA LYS A 139 11.43 -18.54 5.05
C LYS A 139 11.64 -17.42 6.07
N PRO A 140 12.19 -17.74 7.25
CA PRO A 140 12.64 -16.71 8.19
C PRO A 140 13.65 -15.77 7.53
N VAL A 141 13.57 -14.48 7.87
CA VAL A 141 14.47 -13.43 7.39
C VAL A 141 15.02 -12.61 8.55
N TYR A 142 16.14 -11.93 8.32
CA TYR A 142 16.70 -10.98 9.29
C TYR A 142 16.32 -9.56 8.92
N ALA A 143 16.03 -8.74 9.94
CA ALA A 143 15.83 -7.30 9.81
C ALA A 143 17.05 -6.55 10.37
N PRO A 144 17.53 -5.47 9.74
CA PRO A 144 18.68 -4.71 10.24
C PRO A 144 18.38 -4.00 11.57
N CYS A 145 17.11 -3.65 11.85
CA CYS A 145 16.72 -2.99 13.09
C CYS A 145 15.29 -3.33 13.54
N ALA A 146 14.91 -2.84 14.73
CA ALA A 146 13.58 -3.09 15.31
C ALA A 146 12.43 -2.51 14.48
N ILE A 147 12.60 -1.31 13.90
CA ILE A 147 11.57 -0.66 13.05
C ILE A 147 11.43 -1.40 11.72
N ASP A 148 12.52 -1.86 11.11
CA ASP A 148 12.47 -2.69 9.91
C ASP A 148 11.69 -3.99 10.15
N ALA A 149 11.95 -4.67 11.28
CA ALA A 149 11.26 -5.90 11.65
C ALA A 149 9.74 -5.68 11.78
N LEU A 150 9.34 -4.59 12.44
CA LEU A 150 7.93 -4.20 12.58
C LEU A 150 7.33 -3.74 11.25
N GLY A 151 8.11 -3.09 10.39
CA GLY A 151 7.68 -2.55 9.10
C GLY A 151 7.28 -3.60 8.07
N MET A 152 7.85 -4.81 8.17
CA MET A 152 7.58 -5.91 7.24
C MET A 152 6.09 -6.29 7.16
N VAL A 153 5.33 -6.16 8.25
CA VAL A 153 3.88 -6.48 8.27
C VAL A 153 3.10 -5.59 7.32
N PHE A 154 3.52 -4.32 7.17
CA PHE A 154 2.86 -3.34 6.31
C PHE A 154 3.31 -3.47 4.86
N MET A 155 4.60 -3.74 4.63
CA MET A 155 5.11 -3.91 3.27
C MET A 155 4.53 -5.16 2.59
N LEU A 156 4.44 -6.26 3.33
CA LEU A 156 4.05 -7.56 2.78
C LEU A 156 2.56 -7.86 2.99
N HIS A 157 1.88 -7.14 3.88
CA HIS A 157 0.51 -7.42 4.31
C HIS A 157 0.32 -8.89 4.74
N ARG A 158 1.28 -9.39 5.54
CA ARG A 158 1.30 -10.76 6.08
C ARG A 158 1.54 -10.73 7.58
N ASP A 159 0.83 -11.59 8.29
CA ASP A 159 1.03 -11.82 9.71
C ASP A 159 2.45 -12.37 9.97
N LEU A 160 3.04 -11.95 11.07
CA LEU A 160 4.43 -12.31 11.38
C LEU A 160 4.69 -12.43 12.88
N SER A 161 5.76 -13.13 13.20
CA SER A 161 6.33 -13.26 14.53
C SER A 161 7.79 -12.81 14.51
N ILE A 162 8.18 -11.98 15.46
CA ILE A 162 9.52 -11.42 15.59
C ILE A 162 10.17 -12.00 16.84
N GLY A 163 11.32 -12.63 16.67
CA GLY A 163 12.25 -12.95 17.75
C GLY A 163 13.39 -11.95 17.76
N SER A 164 13.76 -11.44 18.94
CA SER A 164 14.88 -10.55 19.15
C SER A 164 15.47 -10.69 20.55
N SER A 165 16.38 -9.80 20.92
CA SER A 165 16.99 -9.71 22.25
C SER A 165 17.15 -8.25 22.64
N CYS A 166 16.98 -7.95 23.93
CA CYS A 166 17.25 -6.62 24.47
C CYS A 166 18.69 -6.20 24.19
N ALA A 167 18.91 -5.04 23.56
CA ALA A 167 20.26 -4.59 23.24
C ALA A 167 21.13 -4.20 24.45
N SER A 168 20.54 -4.09 25.65
CA SER A 168 21.28 -3.82 26.89
C SER A 168 21.67 -5.10 27.65
N CYS A 169 20.73 -6.03 27.84
CA CYS A 169 20.93 -7.21 28.70
C CYS A 169 20.81 -8.57 28.00
N ALA A 170 20.62 -8.59 26.67
CA ALA A 170 20.41 -9.78 25.85
C ALA A 170 19.17 -10.64 26.20
N LYS A 171 18.31 -10.21 27.12
CA LYS A 171 17.05 -10.92 27.44
C LYS A 171 16.22 -11.13 26.16
N PRO A 172 15.67 -12.34 25.91
CA PRO A 172 14.86 -12.60 24.73
C PRO A 172 13.63 -11.68 24.67
N ILE A 173 13.32 -11.22 23.46
CA ILE A 173 12.13 -10.44 23.14
C ILE A 173 11.36 -11.19 22.06
N ALA A 174 10.07 -11.38 22.26
CA ALA A 174 9.17 -12.01 21.29
C ALA A 174 7.98 -11.09 21.04
N ILE A 175 7.62 -10.87 19.77
CA ILE A 175 6.49 -10.02 19.37
C ILE A 175 5.69 -10.77 18.30
N THR A 176 4.37 -10.79 18.44
CA THR A 176 3.44 -11.41 17.50
C THR A 176 2.55 -10.34 16.91
N VAL A 177 2.54 -10.25 15.57
CA VAL A 177 1.77 -9.25 14.82
C VAL A 177 0.71 -9.96 13.98
N ARG A 178 -0.55 -9.58 14.16
CA ARG A 178 -1.71 -10.08 13.40
C ARG A 178 -2.54 -8.90 12.92
N ASP A 179 -3.03 -8.96 11.69
CA ASP A 179 -3.84 -7.89 11.11
C ASP A 179 -3.21 -6.49 11.33
N GLN A 180 -1.89 -6.41 11.11
CA GLN A 180 -1.08 -5.19 11.26
C GLN A 180 -1.07 -4.57 12.68
N SER A 181 -1.43 -5.36 13.70
CA SER A 181 -1.44 -4.96 15.10
C SER A 181 -0.67 -5.97 15.95
N ILE A 182 0.02 -5.51 16.99
CA ILE A 182 0.72 -6.41 17.92
C ILE A 182 -0.32 -6.99 18.88
N VAL A 183 -0.48 -8.31 18.82
CA VAL A 183 -1.47 -9.05 19.64
C VAL A 183 -0.83 -9.71 20.86
N ALA A 184 0.49 -9.89 20.85
CA ALA A 184 1.24 -10.39 21.99
C ALA A 184 2.69 -9.91 21.93
N HIS A 185 3.28 -9.63 23.08
CA HIS A 185 4.72 -9.44 23.20
C HIS A 185 5.22 -9.86 24.58
N SER A 186 6.50 -10.20 24.65
CA SER A 186 7.19 -10.45 25.91
C SER A 186 8.62 -9.93 25.79
N PRO A 187 9.14 -9.18 26.78
CA PRO A 187 8.48 -8.74 28.03
C PRO A 187 7.33 -7.72 27.84
N SER A 188 6.50 -7.52 28.87
CA SER A 188 5.37 -6.57 28.83
C SER A 188 5.80 -5.11 28.64
N ASP A 189 6.96 -4.75 29.18
CA ASP A 189 7.48 -3.38 29.16
C ASP A 189 8.40 -3.12 27.95
N THR A 190 8.25 -3.92 26.90
CA THR A 190 9.11 -3.81 25.71
C THR A 190 8.92 -2.46 25.03
N VAL A 191 10.03 -1.79 24.74
CA VAL A 191 10.09 -0.50 24.04
C VAL A 191 11.11 -0.55 22.91
N VAL A 192 11.06 0.43 22.02
CA VAL A 192 12.03 0.62 20.94
C VAL A 192 12.75 1.93 21.15
N ARG A 193 14.08 1.95 20.99
CA ARG A 193 14.79 3.22 20.84
C ARG A 193 14.87 3.53 19.35
N ALA A 194 14.43 4.71 18.94
CA ALA A 194 14.39 5.14 17.54
C ALA A 194 15.28 6.37 17.31
N GLY A 195 16.08 6.39 16.24
CA GLY A 195 16.94 7.51 15.82
C GLY A 195 18.31 7.03 15.29
N MET A 196 19.38 7.80 15.52
CA MET A 196 20.71 7.57 14.94
C MET A 196 21.85 7.65 15.96
N ILE A 197 23.02 7.10 15.61
CA ILE A 197 24.27 7.21 16.40
C ILE A 197 25.37 8.01 15.68
N GLN A 198 25.26 8.21 14.36
CA GLN A 198 26.21 8.96 13.53
C GLN A 198 25.55 9.40 12.22
N ASP A 199 26.21 10.24 11.43
CA ASP A 199 25.77 10.60 10.08
C ASP A 199 26.14 9.50 9.05
N GLY A 200 25.34 9.37 7.98
CA GLY A 200 25.61 8.42 6.88
C GLY A 200 24.41 7.55 6.49
N PRO A 201 24.61 6.52 5.63
CA PRO A 201 23.56 5.61 5.17
C PRO A 201 22.83 4.93 6.34
N ALA A 202 21.51 4.74 6.23
CA ALA A 202 20.68 4.29 7.35
C ALA A 202 21.16 2.97 7.98
N ALA A 203 21.78 2.08 7.20
CA ALA A 203 22.34 0.81 7.65
C ALA A 203 23.51 0.98 8.62
N ALA A 204 24.30 2.04 8.41
CA ALA A 204 25.49 2.36 9.19
C ALA A 204 25.21 3.43 10.27
N SER A 205 24.22 4.30 10.07
CA SER A 205 23.91 5.44 10.94
C SER A 205 22.74 5.19 11.89
N ALA A 206 21.61 4.73 11.34
CA ALA A 206 20.33 4.65 12.04
C ALA A 206 20.06 3.26 12.60
N CYS A 207 20.14 2.21 11.77
CA CYS A 207 19.81 0.83 12.13
C CYS A 207 20.57 0.31 13.37
N PRO A 208 21.89 0.58 13.54
CA PRO A 208 22.59 0.16 14.74
C PRO A 208 22.06 0.81 16.03
N ALA A 209 21.41 1.99 15.90
CA ALA A 209 20.78 2.70 16.99
C ALA A 209 19.34 2.26 17.26
N ILE A 210 18.69 1.51 16.36
CA ILE A 210 17.26 1.21 16.44
C ILE A 210 17.04 -0.22 16.93
N ASN A 211 16.84 -0.38 18.25
CA ASN A 211 16.76 -1.69 18.88
C ASN A 211 15.58 -1.83 19.85
N PHE A 212 15.20 -3.08 20.10
CA PHE A 212 14.27 -3.44 21.16
C PHE A 212 14.96 -3.45 22.53
N PHE A 213 14.22 -3.04 23.55
CA PHE A 213 14.64 -3.09 24.95
C PHE A 213 13.51 -3.66 25.79
N CYS A 214 13.84 -4.46 26.81
CA CYS A 214 12.82 -5.05 27.68
C CYS A 214 12.21 -4.07 28.69
N SER A 215 12.76 -2.85 28.80
CA SER A 215 12.24 -1.76 29.62
C SER A 215 12.82 -0.41 29.18
N VAL A 216 12.17 0.69 29.58
CA VAL A 216 12.68 2.06 29.37
C VAL A 216 14.04 2.24 30.04
N GLY A 217 14.21 1.78 31.28
CA GLY A 217 15.48 1.91 32.01
C GLY A 217 16.66 1.24 31.30
N HIS A 218 16.44 0.10 30.63
CA HIS A 218 17.49 -0.54 29.83
C HIS A 218 17.82 0.25 28.55
N ALA A 219 16.84 0.89 27.93
CA ALA A 219 17.07 1.77 26.78
C ALA A 219 17.88 3.01 27.19
N GLU A 220 17.56 3.62 28.33
CA GLU A 220 18.27 4.76 28.89
C GLU A 220 19.70 4.41 29.32
N GLN A 221 19.90 3.26 29.98
CA GLN A 221 21.24 2.77 30.33
C GLN A 221 22.10 2.54 29.10
N TRP A 222 21.53 1.95 28.04
CA TRP A 222 22.26 1.76 26.79
C TRP A 222 22.65 3.09 26.15
N LEU A 223 21.79 4.11 26.21
CA LEU A 223 22.09 5.47 25.70
C LEU A 223 23.25 6.13 26.43
N GLN A 224 23.46 5.86 27.72
CA GLN A 224 24.62 6.40 28.46
C GLN A 224 25.95 5.93 27.87
N SER A 225 25.98 4.77 27.22
CA SER A 225 27.16 4.26 26.50
C SER A 225 27.33 4.82 25.08
N GLN A 226 26.38 5.63 24.61
CA GLN A 226 26.26 6.14 23.24
C GLN A 226 26.04 7.67 23.24
N PRO A 227 27.04 8.48 23.66
CA PRO A 227 26.85 9.91 23.96
C PRO A 227 26.44 10.78 22.77
N ASN A 228 26.71 10.34 21.53
CA ASN A 228 26.36 11.06 20.31
C ASN A 228 25.01 10.61 19.71
N ALA A 229 24.27 9.74 20.40
CA ALA A 229 23.08 9.15 19.84
C ALA A 229 21.88 10.10 19.90
N ILE A 230 21.35 10.47 18.75
CA ILE A 230 20.16 11.32 18.60
C ILE A 230 18.91 10.44 18.49
N GLY A 231 17.85 10.75 19.23
CA GLY A 231 16.58 10.02 19.11
C GLY A 231 15.78 9.98 20.39
N SER A 232 14.88 8.99 20.49
CA SER A 232 14.00 8.84 21.65
C SER A 232 13.62 7.38 21.88
N VAL A 233 13.30 7.06 23.14
CA VAL A 233 12.60 5.81 23.48
C VAL A 233 11.13 5.99 23.12
N VAL A 234 10.60 5.09 22.29
CA VAL A 234 9.22 5.08 21.81
C VAL A 234 8.52 3.78 22.20
N SER A 235 7.19 3.87 22.33
CA SER A 235 6.36 2.68 22.54
C SER A 235 6.35 1.78 21.31
N LEU A 236 5.95 0.51 21.49
CA LEU A 236 5.76 -0.41 20.36
C LEU A 236 4.74 0.11 19.34
N GLY A 237 3.66 0.78 19.77
CA GLY A 237 2.67 1.36 18.86
C GLY A 237 3.23 2.49 18.01
N GLU A 238 4.05 3.38 18.60
CA GLU A 238 4.73 4.42 17.84
C GLU A 238 5.78 3.83 16.88
N ALA A 239 6.54 2.83 17.29
CA ALA A 239 7.49 2.14 16.42
C ALA A 239 6.79 1.45 15.24
N LEU A 240 5.63 0.84 15.49
CA LEU A 240 4.78 0.22 14.48
C LEU A 240 4.26 1.26 13.47
N TYR A 241 3.88 2.46 13.94
CA TYR A 241 3.53 3.58 13.06
C TYR A 241 4.71 4.04 12.20
N ILE A 242 5.91 4.16 12.76
CA ILE A 242 7.11 4.57 11.99
C ILE A 242 7.40 3.53 10.91
N GLY A 243 7.36 2.23 11.24
CA GLY A 243 7.54 1.15 10.28
C GLY A 243 6.49 1.18 9.16
N LYS A 244 5.22 1.42 9.51
CA LYS A 244 4.14 1.61 8.52
C LYS A 244 4.46 2.74 7.55
N ALA A 245 4.80 3.92 8.08
CA ALA A 245 5.05 5.12 7.27
C ALA A 245 6.21 4.93 6.26
N ILE A 246 7.24 4.18 6.64
CA ILE A 246 8.41 3.93 5.78
C ILE A 246 8.13 2.85 4.72
N PHE A 247 7.51 1.73 5.12
CA PHE A 247 7.56 0.50 4.32
C PHE A 247 6.26 0.15 3.59
N GLU A 248 5.10 0.61 4.05
CA GLU A 248 3.81 0.35 3.39
C GLU A 248 3.80 0.73 1.90
N PRO A 249 4.40 1.88 1.47
CA PRO A 249 4.36 2.28 0.06
C PRO A 249 5.20 1.41 -0.89
N LEU A 250 6.17 0.63 -0.40
CA LEU A 250 7.21 0.03 -1.25
C LEU A 250 6.69 -1.06 -2.20
N LEU A 251 5.82 -1.93 -1.70
CA LEU A 251 5.23 -3.02 -2.49
C LEU A 251 3.76 -2.81 -2.80
N ALA A 252 3.13 -1.78 -2.21
CA ALA A 252 1.78 -1.37 -2.55
C ALA A 252 1.61 -1.33 -4.07
N THR A 253 0.76 -2.19 -4.60
CA THR A 253 0.25 -2.01 -5.95
C THR A 253 -0.58 -0.74 -5.90
N ARG A 254 -0.17 0.31 -6.61
CA ARG A 254 -1.11 1.42 -6.86
C ARG A 254 -2.28 0.82 -7.64
N VAL A 255 -3.39 0.57 -6.95
CA VAL A 255 -4.64 0.07 -7.56
C VAL A 255 -5.30 1.13 -8.46
N TYR A 256 -4.66 2.28 -8.65
CA TYR A 256 -4.92 3.22 -9.74
C TYR A 256 -3.59 3.69 -10.33
N ALA A 257 -2.97 2.83 -11.14
CA ALA A 257 -2.07 3.26 -12.20
C ALA A 257 -2.89 3.21 -13.50
N GLU A 258 -3.19 4.38 -14.08
CA GLU A 258 -3.50 4.44 -15.51
C GLU A 258 -2.34 3.81 -16.29
N PRO A 259 -2.59 3.21 -17.47
CA PRO A 259 -1.61 2.36 -18.11
C PRO A 259 -0.44 3.21 -18.63
N ASP A 260 0.74 3.03 -18.03
CA ASP A 260 2.01 3.47 -18.61
C ASP A 260 2.28 2.68 -19.90
N ALA A 261 1.95 3.29 -21.03
CA ALA A 261 2.41 2.88 -22.34
C ALA A 261 3.87 3.31 -22.53
N ALA A 262 4.80 2.47 -22.08
CA ALA A 262 6.17 2.51 -22.57
C ALA A 262 6.27 1.62 -23.82
N GLU A 263 6.06 2.20 -25.00
CA GLU A 263 6.69 1.82 -26.28
C GLU A 263 6.18 2.72 -27.42
N SER A 264 6.89 3.82 -27.70
CA SER A 264 7.17 4.38 -29.06
C SER A 264 7.69 5.82 -28.95
N HIS A 265 8.94 5.98 -28.52
CA HIS A 265 9.71 7.21 -28.67
C HIS A 265 10.18 7.33 -30.14
N ASP A 266 9.39 7.95 -31.02
CA ASP A 266 9.98 8.74 -32.14
C ASP A 266 9.03 9.71 -32.90
N ALA A 267 7.73 9.77 -32.58
CA ALA A 267 6.81 10.68 -33.27
C ALA A 267 6.54 12.02 -32.52
N GLY A 268 7.25 12.28 -31.41
CA GLY A 268 6.88 13.33 -30.44
C GLY A 268 7.40 14.74 -30.70
N ARG A 269 8.36 14.95 -31.61
CA ARG A 269 8.98 16.29 -31.77
C ARG A 269 8.21 17.24 -32.70
N SER A 270 7.28 16.72 -33.50
CA SER A 270 6.46 17.53 -34.42
C SER A 270 5.10 17.96 -33.84
N ALA A 271 4.61 17.27 -32.79
CA ALA A 271 3.30 17.55 -32.19
C ALA A 271 3.32 18.63 -31.08
N SER A 272 4.49 19.03 -30.58
CA SER A 272 4.60 20.03 -29.50
C SER A 272 4.25 21.47 -29.93
N ARG A 273 4.03 21.75 -31.22
CA ARG A 273 3.47 23.03 -31.69
C ARG A 273 1.95 23.03 -31.83
N ALA A 274 1.28 21.88 -31.72
CA ALA A 274 -0.17 21.77 -31.92
C ALA A 274 -0.99 21.80 -30.62
N VAL A 275 -0.38 21.69 -29.43
CA VAL A 275 -1.08 21.59 -28.12
C VAL A 275 -1.02 22.90 -27.31
N ALA A 276 -0.80 24.05 -27.96
CA ALA A 276 -1.07 25.35 -27.34
C ALA A 276 -2.55 25.79 -27.48
N GLY A 277 -3.39 25.02 -28.19
CA GLY A 277 -4.73 25.44 -28.60
C GLY A 277 -5.94 24.79 -27.91
N THR A 278 -5.78 23.81 -27.00
CA THR A 278 -6.92 22.96 -26.57
C THR A 278 -7.45 23.18 -25.15
N SER A 279 -6.95 24.16 -24.39
CA SER A 279 -7.60 24.56 -23.13
C SER A 279 -8.95 25.27 -23.36
N VAL A 280 -9.15 25.83 -24.55
CA VAL A 280 -10.40 26.50 -24.95
C VAL A 280 -11.47 25.48 -25.36
N ALA A 281 -11.09 24.36 -25.99
CA ALA A 281 -12.02 23.35 -26.47
C ALA A 281 -12.71 22.56 -25.34
N GLY A 282 -11.97 22.21 -24.28
CA GLY A 282 -12.53 21.53 -23.10
C GLY A 282 -13.50 22.41 -22.31
N LEU A 283 -13.17 23.70 -22.17
CA LEU A 283 -14.06 24.68 -21.54
C LEU A 283 -15.30 24.93 -22.38
N ILE A 284 -15.18 25.03 -23.71
CA ILE A 284 -16.32 25.16 -24.63
C ILE A 284 -17.23 23.93 -24.58
N ALA A 285 -16.68 22.71 -24.51
CA ALA A 285 -17.46 21.49 -24.39
C ALA A 285 -18.23 21.40 -23.05
N ALA A 286 -17.58 21.77 -21.94
CA ALA A 286 -18.21 21.82 -20.62
C ALA A 286 -19.28 22.93 -20.52
N PHE A 287 -19.04 24.09 -21.14
CA PHE A 287 -20.00 25.19 -21.24
C PHE A 287 -21.21 24.82 -22.11
N LEU A 288 -20.99 24.27 -23.30
CA LEU A 288 -22.06 23.82 -24.21
C LEU A 288 -22.92 22.71 -23.59
N ALA A 289 -22.31 21.78 -22.84
CA ALA A 289 -23.03 20.75 -22.09
C ALA A 289 -23.82 21.33 -20.90
N SER A 290 -23.33 22.39 -20.26
CA SER A 290 -24.06 23.08 -19.18
C SER A 290 -25.23 23.91 -19.73
N LEU A 291 -25.06 24.53 -20.91
CA LEU A 291 -26.09 25.30 -21.60
C LEU A 291 -27.28 24.44 -22.07
N CYS A 292 -27.07 23.16 -22.42
CA CYS A 292 -28.16 22.28 -22.84
C CYS A 292 -29.01 21.72 -21.68
N CYS A 293 -28.49 21.73 -20.45
CA CYS A 293 -29.15 21.19 -19.26
C CYS A 293 -29.76 22.27 -18.35
N ILE A 294 -29.06 23.41 -18.20
CA ILE A 294 -29.49 24.51 -17.32
C ILE A 294 -30.29 25.56 -18.10
N GLY A 295 -30.01 25.73 -19.39
CA GLY A 295 -30.69 26.71 -20.25
C GLY A 295 -32.22 26.59 -20.24
N PRO A 296 -32.80 25.42 -20.54
CA PRO A 296 -34.26 25.26 -20.54
C PRO A 296 -34.90 25.51 -19.16
N LEU A 297 -34.19 25.16 -18.08
CA LEU A 297 -34.69 25.29 -16.71
C LEU A 297 -34.64 26.75 -16.22
N VAL A 298 -33.60 27.49 -16.59
CA VAL A 298 -33.44 28.92 -16.27
C VAL A 298 -34.42 29.78 -17.08
N PHE A 299 -34.66 29.45 -18.35
CA PHE A 299 -35.67 30.14 -19.17
C PHE A 299 -37.10 29.87 -18.70
N ALA A 300 -37.38 28.69 -18.14
CA ALA A 300 -38.66 28.39 -17.49
C ALA A 300 -38.81 29.08 -16.13
N ALA A 301 -37.73 29.15 -15.33
CA ALA A 301 -37.74 29.80 -14.01
C ALA A 301 -37.84 31.33 -14.08
N LEU A 302 -37.31 31.95 -15.14
CA LEU A 302 -37.42 33.40 -15.37
C LEU A 302 -38.79 33.83 -15.94
N GLY A 303 -39.74 32.92 -16.11
CA GLY A 303 -41.14 33.27 -16.38
C GLY A 303 -41.37 33.99 -17.71
N VAL A 304 -40.45 33.93 -18.68
CA VAL A 304 -40.68 34.39 -20.05
C VAL A 304 -41.34 33.23 -20.81
N GLY A 305 -42.57 32.95 -20.41
CA GLY A 305 -43.46 32.02 -21.09
C GLY A 305 -43.92 32.60 -22.42
N VAL A 306 -44.13 31.68 -23.36
CA VAL A 306 -44.82 31.83 -24.63
C VAL A 306 -46.19 32.50 -24.38
N GLY A 307 -46.23 33.84 -24.41
CA GLY A 307 -47.39 34.62 -23.99
C GLY A 307 -47.31 36.08 -24.41
N ALA A 308 -47.93 36.37 -25.54
CA ALA A 308 -48.54 37.63 -26.00
C ALA A 308 -47.71 38.92 -26.24
N THR A 309 -46.47 39.13 -25.81
CA THR A 309 -45.71 40.32 -26.25
C THR A 309 -44.24 40.03 -26.54
N GLY A 310 -43.78 40.42 -27.74
CA GLY A 310 -42.48 40.11 -28.35
C GLY A 310 -41.26 40.37 -27.45
N THR A 311 -40.12 39.72 -27.65
CA THR A 311 -39.31 39.81 -28.87
C THR A 311 -38.32 38.64 -28.99
N LEU A 312 -38.78 37.41 -29.29
CA LEU A 312 -37.88 36.33 -29.74
C LEU A 312 -38.57 35.44 -30.78
N VAL A 313 -38.83 35.99 -31.97
CA VAL A 313 -39.39 35.25 -33.11
C VAL A 313 -38.35 34.30 -33.76
N GLY A 314 -37.09 34.31 -33.33
CA GLY A 314 -36.01 33.50 -33.92
C GLY A 314 -35.78 32.10 -33.32
N THR A 315 -36.18 31.84 -32.07
CA THR A 315 -35.77 30.60 -31.35
C THR A 315 -36.81 29.49 -31.36
N ALA A 316 -38.07 29.79 -31.67
CA ALA A 316 -39.11 28.77 -31.85
C ALA A 316 -38.92 27.91 -33.12
N GLY A 317 -38.19 28.42 -34.12
CA GLY A 317 -37.86 27.67 -35.35
C GLY A 317 -36.78 26.60 -35.13
N PHE A 318 -35.76 26.89 -34.33
CA PHE A 318 -34.67 25.96 -34.05
C PHE A 318 -35.14 24.75 -33.21
N LEU A 319 -36.00 24.99 -32.22
CA LEU A 319 -36.64 23.91 -31.45
C LEU A 319 -37.64 23.10 -32.30
N LYS A 320 -38.35 23.71 -33.27
CA LYS A 320 -39.21 22.96 -34.21
C LYS A 320 -38.43 22.08 -35.20
N ALA A 321 -37.22 22.50 -35.60
CA ALA A 321 -36.34 21.73 -36.49
C ALA A 321 -35.65 20.52 -35.80
N LEU A 322 -35.65 20.48 -34.46
CA LEU A 322 -35.08 19.39 -33.65
C LEU A 322 -36.08 18.28 -33.29
N LEU A 323 -37.39 18.49 -33.47
CA LEU A 323 -38.39 17.43 -33.31
C LEU A 323 -38.09 16.16 -34.13
N PRO A 324 -37.66 16.23 -35.41
CA PRO A 324 -37.34 15.01 -36.18
C PRO A 324 -36.08 14.27 -35.72
N TYR A 325 -35.16 14.94 -34.99
CA TYR A 325 -33.91 14.32 -34.49
C TYR A 325 -34.05 13.78 -33.05
N ARG A 326 -35.17 14.05 -32.38
CA ARG A 326 -35.46 13.55 -31.02
C ARG A 326 -35.32 12.02 -30.85
N PRO A 327 -35.83 11.16 -31.75
CA PRO A 327 -35.63 9.71 -31.60
C PRO A 327 -34.16 9.30 -31.77
N TRP A 328 -33.37 10.04 -32.56
CA TRP A 328 -31.95 9.77 -32.75
C TRP A 328 -31.15 10.01 -31.47
N PHE A 329 -31.41 11.13 -30.77
CA PHE A 329 -30.78 11.42 -29.48
C PHE A 329 -31.19 10.43 -28.39
N ILE A 330 -32.45 9.98 -28.38
CA ILE A 330 -32.91 8.92 -27.46
C ILE A 330 -32.24 7.58 -27.78
N GLY A 331 -32.07 7.26 -29.06
CA GLY A 331 -31.35 6.07 -29.49
C GLY A 331 -29.89 6.08 -29.04
N LEU A 332 -29.21 7.23 -29.21
CA LEU A 332 -27.81 7.39 -28.82
C LEU A 332 -27.62 7.25 -27.29
N THR A 333 -28.51 7.84 -26.48
CA THR A 333 -28.43 7.72 -25.03
C THR A 333 -28.71 6.31 -24.56
N LEU A 334 -29.73 5.63 -25.12
CA LEU A 334 -30.00 4.21 -24.83
C LEU A 334 -28.83 3.30 -25.21
N LEU A 335 -28.16 3.58 -26.33
CA LEU A 335 -27.00 2.82 -26.79
C LEU A 335 -25.80 2.98 -25.82
N LEU A 336 -25.48 4.20 -25.41
CA LEU A 336 -24.40 4.49 -24.46
C LEU A 336 -24.67 3.91 -23.06
N LEU A 337 -25.93 3.99 -22.61
CA LEU A 337 -26.35 3.44 -21.33
C LEU A 337 -26.38 1.92 -21.35
N GLY A 338 -26.83 1.33 -22.47
CA GLY A 338 -26.77 -0.10 -22.74
C GLY A 338 -25.34 -0.63 -22.81
N MET A 339 -24.41 0.11 -23.43
CA MET A 339 -22.99 -0.25 -23.50
C MET A 339 -22.34 -0.20 -22.11
N SER A 340 -22.68 0.81 -21.31
CA SER A 340 -22.23 0.93 -19.92
C SER A 340 -22.75 -0.21 -19.04
N PHE A 341 -24.04 -0.59 -19.18
CA PHE A 341 -24.61 -1.76 -18.49
C PHE A 341 -23.98 -3.07 -18.98
N TYR A 342 -23.75 -3.19 -20.29
CA TYR A 342 -23.11 -4.35 -20.89
C TYR A 342 -21.73 -4.57 -20.29
N TYR A 343 -20.88 -3.53 -20.22
CA TYR A 343 -19.55 -3.64 -19.59
C TYR A 343 -19.61 -3.84 -18.07
N ALA A 344 -20.57 -3.22 -17.37
CA ALA A 344 -20.71 -3.39 -15.91
C ALA A 344 -21.26 -4.78 -15.48
N TYR A 345 -21.99 -5.47 -16.37
CA TYR A 345 -22.56 -6.80 -16.14
C TYR A 345 -21.86 -7.92 -16.90
N ARG A 346 -20.92 -7.60 -17.80
CA ARG A 346 -20.07 -8.61 -18.42
C ARG A 346 -19.23 -9.26 -17.33
N LYS A 347 -19.55 -10.51 -17.00
CA LYS A 347 -18.71 -11.33 -16.12
C LYS A 347 -17.35 -11.52 -16.81
N PRO A 348 -16.22 -11.37 -16.10
CA PRO A 348 -14.97 -11.90 -16.61
C PRO A 348 -15.16 -13.42 -16.80
N SER A 349 -14.86 -13.94 -17.99
CA SER A 349 -14.79 -15.37 -18.21
C SER A 349 -13.55 -15.89 -17.50
N SER A 350 -13.67 -16.20 -16.22
CA SER A 350 -12.70 -17.00 -15.52
C SER A 350 -12.85 -18.45 -15.98
N ALA A 351 -12.04 -18.85 -16.96
CA ALA A 351 -11.61 -20.24 -17.05
C ALA A 351 -10.77 -20.49 -15.79
N CYS A 352 -11.33 -21.26 -14.86
CA CYS A 352 -10.70 -21.61 -13.59
C CYS A 352 -9.66 -22.72 -13.76
N ALA A 353 -8.57 -22.63 -12.98
CA ALA A 353 -7.96 -23.73 -12.21
C ALA A 353 -6.92 -23.08 -11.26
N ALA A 354 -6.82 -23.33 -9.96
CA ALA A 354 -7.53 -24.20 -9.04
C ALA A 354 -7.27 -23.67 -7.60
N GLU A 355 -8.27 -23.83 -6.72
CA GLU A 355 -8.17 -24.00 -5.25
C GLU A 355 -7.39 -22.97 -4.40
N ALA A 356 -8.12 -22.00 -3.82
CA ALA A 356 -8.15 -21.72 -2.38
C ALA A 356 -9.03 -20.48 -2.14
N GLY A 357 -9.86 -20.53 -1.09
CA GLY A 357 -10.90 -19.55 -0.81
C GLY A 357 -10.38 -18.12 -0.62
N CYS A 358 -10.53 -17.29 -1.66
CA CYS A 358 -10.48 -15.85 -1.55
C CYS A 358 -11.88 -15.30 -1.73
N ALA A 359 -12.51 -14.87 -0.63
CA ALA A 359 -13.69 -14.05 -0.66
C ALA A 359 -13.35 -12.72 -1.34
N ALA A 360 -13.53 -12.64 -2.66
CA ALA A 360 -13.46 -11.39 -3.40
C ALA A 360 -14.49 -10.43 -2.82
N ARG A 361 -14.04 -9.45 -2.03
CA ARG A 361 -14.91 -8.37 -1.56
C ARG A 361 -15.28 -7.56 -2.79
N SER A 362 -16.43 -7.92 -3.34
CA SER A 362 -16.97 -7.38 -4.58
C SER A 362 -17.16 -5.87 -4.44
N ALA A 363 -16.26 -5.08 -5.04
CA ALA A 363 -16.45 -3.65 -5.27
C ALA A 363 -17.55 -3.36 -6.32
N SER A 364 -18.55 -4.25 -6.45
CA SER A 364 -19.66 -4.10 -7.40
C SER A 364 -20.86 -3.36 -6.82
N GLY A 365 -20.99 -3.28 -5.50
CA GLY A 365 -22.20 -2.72 -4.86
C GLY A 365 -22.39 -1.22 -5.09
N LEU A 366 -21.32 -0.43 -4.95
CA LEU A 366 -21.41 1.04 -5.02
C LEU A 366 -21.46 1.56 -6.46
N ASN A 367 -20.76 0.91 -7.39
CA ASN A 367 -20.80 1.24 -8.82
C ASN A 367 -22.16 0.87 -9.45
N ARG A 368 -22.77 -0.25 -9.05
CA ARG A 368 -24.10 -0.64 -9.55
C ARG A 368 -25.21 0.31 -9.07
N LYS A 369 -25.17 0.75 -7.81
CA LYS A 369 -26.14 1.73 -7.27
C LYS A 369 -26.07 3.07 -8.00
N ARG A 370 -24.86 3.59 -8.26
CA ARG A 370 -24.67 4.84 -9.03
C ARG A 370 -25.14 4.72 -10.49
N LEU A 371 -24.88 3.59 -11.14
CA LEU A 371 -25.38 3.32 -12.50
C LEU A 371 -26.91 3.29 -12.56
N TRP A 372 -27.58 2.66 -11.59
CA TRP A 372 -29.04 2.64 -11.52
C TRP A 372 -29.65 4.01 -11.24
N LEU A 373 -28.99 4.86 -10.43
CA LEU A 373 -29.42 6.24 -10.21
C LEU A 373 -29.33 7.08 -11.49
N ILE A 374 -28.24 6.95 -12.25
CA ILE A 374 -28.07 7.65 -13.54
C ILE A 374 -29.10 7.15 -14.56
N ALA A 375 -29.35 5.83 -14.62
CA ALA A 375 -30.36 5.25 -15.48
C ALA A 375 -31.78 5.75 -15.16
N ALA A 376 -32.14 5.82 -13.87
CA ALA A 376 -33.44 6.31 -13.43
C ALA A 376 -33.62 7.80 -13.74
N LEU A 377 -32.59 8.61 -13.55
CA LEU A 377 -32.62 10.04 -13.88
C LEU A 377 -32.75 10.26 -15.40
N ALA A 378 -32.01 9.50 -16.20
CA ALA A 378 -32.12 9.55 -17.66
C ALA A 378 -33.53 9.16 -18.13
N LEU A 379 -34.11 8.10 -17.56
CA LEU A 379 -35.47 7.65 -17.86
C LEU A 379 -36.51 8.71 -17.47
N LEU A 380 -36.35 9.36 -16.32
CA LEU A 380 -37.21 10.43 -15.86
C LEU A 380 -37.18 11.63 -16.83
N VAL A 381 -35.99 12.02 -17.31
CA VAL A 381 -35.84 13.11 -18.29
C VAL A 381 -36.45 12.75 -19.65
N VAL A 382 -36.31 11.49 -20.07
CA VAL A 382 -36.93 10.99 -21.33
C VAL A 382 -38.45 10.94 -21.22
N LEU A 383 -39.00 10.58 -20.05
CA LEU A 383 -40.44 10.45 -19.82
C LEU A 383 -41.12 11.78 -19.48
N ALA A 384 -40.45 12.73 -18.82
CA ALA A 384 -40.98 14.05 -18.45
C ALA A 384 -41.87 14.74 -19.50
N PRO A 385 -41.51 14.78 -20.80
CA PRO A 385 -42.36 15.40 -21.82
C PRO A 385 -43.66 14.64 -22.12
N TYR A 386 -43.76 13.35 -21.81
CA TYR A 386 -44.99 12.56 -21.94
C TYR A 386 -45.93 12.76 -20.75
N TRP A 387 -45.38 13.07 -19.57
CA TRP A 387 -46.18 13.39 -18.38
C TRP A 387 -46.72 14.82 -18.40
N LEU A 388 -45.99 15.75 -19.02
CA LEU A 388 -46.41 17.16 -19.21
C LEU A 388 -47.36 17.36 -20.40
N ALA A 389 -47.61 16.31 -21.20
CA ALA A 389 -48.51 16.33 -22.35
C ALA A 389 -49.87 15.66 -22.05
N LEU A 390 -50.15 15.32 -20.79
CA LEU A 390 -51.45 14.84 -20.32
C LEU A 390 -52.30 15.98 -19.76
#